data_AF-A0A4U8SBV6-F1
#
_entry.id   AF-A0A4U8SBV6-F1
#
_cell.length_a   1.000
_cell.length_b   1.000
_cell.length_c   1.000
_cell.angle_alpha   90.00
_cell.angle_beta   90.00
_cell.angle_gamma   90.00
#
_symmetry.space_group_name_H-M   'P 1'
#
loop_
_entity.id
_entity.type
_entity.pdbx_description
1 polymer ?
#
loop_
_entity_poly.entity_id
_entity_poly.type
_entity_poly.pdbx_seq_one_letter_code
_entity_poly.pdbx_strand_id
1 'polypeptide(L)'
;MIANTGTPRSITGHAISGGLIACMLSGAYAYAKYKNNAISKQEAIIDTLKATIEGGIITACGIAAANALGSNTKTTTQGIVEATAFVAVGTASVYGIQMLANKNCCITPKLTKKD
;
A
#
# COMPACT_ATOMS: atom_id res chain seq x y z
N MET A 1 19.03 10.73 17.27
CA MET A 1 17.68 11.08 16.78
C MET A 1 17.78 12.16 15.72
N ILE A 2 17.03 12.02 14.63
CA ILE A 2 17.05 12.97 13.49
C ILE A 2 15.82 13.88 13.55
N ALA A 3 14.67 13.31 13.91
CA ALA A 3 13.44 14.01 14.21
C ALA A 3 12.78 13.33 15.42
N ASN A 4 12.16 14.10 16.32
CA ASN A 4 11.36 13.51 17.39
C ASN A 4 10.00 13.07 16.82
N THR A 5 9.86 11.78 16.51
CA THR A 5 8.61 11.19 16.00
C THR A 5 7.76 10.55 17.13
N GLY A 6 8.16 10.78 18.38
CA GLY A 6 7.59 10.18 19.58
C GLY A 6 8.14 8.78 19.86
N THR A 7 7.41 8.00 20.66
CA THR A 7 7.77 6.62 20.99
C THR A 7 7.57 5.69 19.78
N PRO A 8 8.41 4.66 19.60
CA PRO A 8 8.23 3.67 18.55
C PRO A 8 6.84 3.03 18.57
N ARG A 9 6.21 2.89 17.40
CA ARG A 9 4.87 2.32 17.24
C ARG A 9 4.91 0.95 16.55
N SER A 10 3.93 0.09 16.84
CA SER A 10 3.80 -1.22 16.19
C SER A 10 3.50 -1.07 14.69
N ILE A 11 4.40 -1.57 13.85
CA ILE A 11 4.26 -1.56 12.38
C ILE A 11 3.04 -2.41 11.98
N THR A 12 2.96 -3.66 12.45
CA THR A 12 1.86 -4.58 12.13
C THR A 12 0.51 -4.04 12.59
N GLY A 13 0.43 -3.47 13.79
CA GLY A 13 -0.81 -2.90 14.30
C GLY A 13 -1.33 -1.75 13.43
N HIS A 14 -0.41 -0.87 12.99
CA HIS A 14 -0.76 0.24 12.11
C HIS A 14 -1.01 -0.19 10.66
N ALA A 15 -0.39 -1.27 10.19
CA ALA A 15 -0.69 -1.86 8.89
C ALA A 15 -2.16 -2.33 8.83
N ILE A 16 -2.62 -3.02 9.88
CA ILE A 16 -4.00 -3.51 9.96
C ILE A 16 -4.99 -2.35 10.02
N SER A 17 -4.75 -1.36 10.89
CA SER A 17 -5.66 -0.21 11.00
C SER A 17 -5.66 0.67 9.75
N GLY A 18 -4.49 0.88 9.12
CA GLY A 18 -4.36 1.58 7.86
C GLY A 18 -5.15 0.90 6.73
N GLY A 19 -5.06 -0.43 6.65
CA GLY A 19 -5.85 -1.20 5.70
C GLY A 19 -7.35 -1.11 5.97
N LEU A 20 -7.78 -1.18 7.24
CA LEU A 20 -9.19 -1.07 7.61
C LEU A 20 -9.77 0.30 7.25
N ILE A 21 -9.06 1.39 7.55
CA ILE A 21 -9.48 2.75 7.20
C ILE A 21 -9.56 2.90 5.67
N ALA A 22 -8.55 2.40 4.95
CA ALA A 22 -8.56 2.43 3.49
C ALA A 22 -9.73 1.62 2.91
N CYS A 23 -10.07 0.46 3.48
CA CYS A 23 -11.24 -0.32 3.12
C CYS A 23 -12.54 0.46 3.31
N MET A 24 -12.72 1.11 4.47
CA MET A 24 -13.92 1.90 4.74
C MET A 24 -14.09 3.06 3.75
N LEU A 25 -13.02 3.83 3.53
CA LEU A 25 -13.05 5.00 2.65
C LEU A 25 -13.23 4.60 1.18
N SER A 26 -12.44 3.64 0.71
CA SER A 26 -12.51 3.17 -0.67
C SER A 26 -13.80 2.40 -0.95
N GLY A 27 -14.30 1.64 0.02
CA GLY A 27 -15.57 0.93 -0.08
C GLY A 27 -16.74 1.88 -0.22
N ALA A 28 -16.81 2.93 0.61
CA ALA A 28 -17.82 3.98 0.48
C ALA A 28 -17.74 4.69 -0.87
N TYR A 29 -16.52 5.03 -1.32
CA TYR A 29 -16.28 5.72 -2.58
C TYR A 29 -16.63 4.85 -3.81
N ALA A 30 -16.21 3.58 -3.81
CA ALA A 30 -16.50 2.62 -4.87
C ALA A 30 -17.99 2.27 -4.92
N TYR A 31 -18.66 2.17 -3.77
CA TYR A 31 -20.11 1.98 -3.71
C TYR A 31 -20.86 3.16 -4.33
N ALA A 32 -20.44 4.40 -4.06
CA ALA A 32 -21.03 5.58 -4.69
C ALA A 32 -20.86 5.55 -6.21
N LYS A 33 -19.67 5.20 -6.72
CA LYS A 33 -19.43 5.04 -8.17
C LYS A 33 -20.30 3.95 -8.79
N TYR A 34 -20.45 2.81 -8.12
CA TYR A 34 -21.32 1.73 -8.58
C TYR A 34 -22.78 2.18 -8.68
N LYS A 35 -23.29 2.90 -7.66
CA LYS A 35 -24.67 3.44 -7.67
C LYS A 35 -24.90 4.46 -8.78
N ASN A 36 -23.86 5.19 -9.18
CA ASN A 36 -23.89 6.12 -10.31
C ASN A 36 -23.67 5.45 -11.68
N ASN A 37 -23.67 4.11 -11.76
CA ASN A 37 -23.36 3.33 -12.97
C ASN A 37 -22.00 3.67 -13.62
N ALA A 38 -21.06 4.24 -12.85
CA ALA A 38 -19.75 4.62 -13.35
C ALA A 38 -18.77 3.43 -13.41
N ILE A 39 -19.00 2.41 -12.58
CA ILE A 39 -18.20 1.17 -12.53
C ILE A 39 -19.11 -0.04 -12.29
N SER A 40 -18.65 -1.24 -12.64
CA SER A 40 -19.35 -2.48 -12.29
C SER A 40 -19.19 -2.84 -10.80
N LYS A 41 -20.07 -3.71 -10.29
CA LYS A 41 -19.96 -4.25 -8.92
C LYS A 41 -18.62 -4.95 -8.68
N GLN A 42 -18.12 -5.68 -9.68
CA GLN A 42 -16.85 -6.40 -9.57
C GLN A 42 -15.67 -5.43 -9.52
N GLU A 43 -15.70 -4.36 -10.31
CA GLU A 43 -14.69 -3.29 -10.25
C GLU A 43 -14.71 -2.57 -8.91
N ALA A 44 -15.90 -2.30 -8.34
CA ALA A 44 -16.00 -1.68 -7.03
C ALA A 44 -15.33 -2.53 -5.92
N ILE A 45 -15.53 -3.86 -5.95
CA ILE A 45 -14.90 -4.78 -5.00
C ILE A 45 -13.38 -4.82 -5.20
N ILE A 46 -12.93 -4.92 -6.45
CA ILE A 46 -11.50 -4.98 -6.79
C ILE A 46 -10.80 -3.68 -6.37
N ASP A 47 -11.37 -2.51 -6.66
CA ASP A 47 -10.81 -1.21 -6.26
C ASP A 47 -10.73 -1.05 -4.74
N THR A 48 -11.78 -1.47 -4.03
CA THR A 48 -11.80 -1.46 -2.56
C THR A 48 -10.70 -2.36 -1.98
N LEU A 49 -10.54 -3.56 -2.54
CA LEU A 49 -9.52 -4.51 -2.10
C LEU A 49 -8.11 -3.99 -2.37
N LYS A 50 -7.86 -3.43 -3.56
CA LYS A 50 -6.57 -2.80 -3.89
C LYS A 50 -6.23 -1.72 -2.88
N ALA A 51 -7.16 -0.78 -2.67
CA ALA A 51 -6.96 0.33 -1.73
C ALA A 51 -6.75 -0.16 -0.29
N THR A 52 -7.42 -1.22 0.12
CA THR A 52 -7.23 -1.86 1.44
C THR A 52 -5.78 -2.35 1.61
N ILE A 53 -5.27 -3.08 0.63
CA ILE A 53 -3.90 -3.63 0.67
C ILE A 53 -2.88 -2.48 0.61
N GLU A 54 -3.06 -1.54 -0.31
CA GLU A 54 -2.19 -0.37 -0.46
C GLU A 54 -2.17 0.48 0.80
N GLY A 55 -3.33 0.76 1.40
CA GLY A 55 -3.45 1.52 2.64
C GLY A 55 -2.72 0.85 3.81
N GLY A 56 -2.79 -0.47 3.91
CA GLY A 56 -2.05 -1.22 4.93
C GLY A 56 -0.54 -1.13 4.73
N ILE A 57 -0.06 -1.31 3.50
CA ILE A 57 1.38 -1.24 3.17
C ILE A 57 1.92 0.17 3.37
N ILE A 58 1.25 1.19 2.84
CA ILE A 58 1.66 2.60 2.99
C ILE A 58 1.77 2.96 4.46
N THR A 59 0.80 2.55 5.28
CA THR A 59 0.81 2.83 6.71
C THR A 59 1.94 2.06 7.41
N ALA A 60 2.17 0.80 7.07
CA ALA A 60 3.27 0.00 7.62
C ALA A 60 4.63 0.64 7.32
N CYS A 61 4.89 0.98 6.06
CA CYS A 61 6.13 1.62 5.61
C CYS A 61 6.31 3.00 6.23
N GLY A 62 5.24 3.80 6.31
CA GLY A 62 5.27 5.12 6.94
C GLY A 62 5.65 5.05 8.43
N ILE A 63 5.08 4.10 9.17
CA ILE A 63 5.42 3.90 10.58
C ILE A 63 6.84 3.34 10.75
N ALA A 64 7.26 2.41 9.89
CA ALA A 64 8.63 1.90 9.91
C ALA A 64 9.66 3.02 9.66
N ALA A 65 9.40 3.89 8.67
CA ALA A 65 10.22 5.06 8.39
C ALA A 65 10.23 6.06 9.56
N ALA A 66 9.06 6.35 10.14
CA ALA A 66 8.95 7.24 11.31
C ALA A 66 9.71 6.68 12.53
N ASN A 67 9.65 5.37 12.77
CA ASN A 67 10.40 4.70 13.83
C ASN A 67 11.92 4.73 13.58
N ALA A 68 12.36 4.59 12.32
CA ALA A 68 13.77 4.68 11.95
C ALA A 68 14.33 6.10 12.17
N LEU A 69 13.59 7.15 11.77
CA LEU A 69 13.95 8.56 11.97
C LEU A 69 13.94 8.98 13.45
N GLY A 70 13.00 8.43 14.22
CA GLY A 70 12.84 8.70 15.65
C GLY A 70 13.78 7.92 16.56
N SER A 71 14.57 6.99 16.02
CA SER A 71 15.45 6.16 16.82
C SER A 71 16.56 6.99 17.48
N ASN A 72 16.72 6.77 18.79
CA ASN A 72 17.81 7.35 19.57
C ASN A 72 19.10 6.51 19.53
N THR A 73 19.01 5.25 19.08
CA THR A 73 20.10 4.28 19.10
C THR A 73 20.84 4.18 17.77
N LYS A 74 20.31 4.78 16.70
CA LYS A 74 20.88 4.75 15.35
C LYS A 74 21.62 6.04 15.03
N THR A 75 22.69 5.92 14.25
CA THR A 75 23.36 7.09 13.67
C THR A 75 22.42 7.79 12.69
N THR A 76 22.60 9.11 12.51
CA THR A 76 21.79 9.93 11.61
C THR A 76 21.73 9.35 10.18
N THR A 77 22.86 8.90 9.66
CA THR A 77 22.92 8.32 8.31
C THR A 77 22.13 7.00 8.23
N GLN A 78 22.22 6.13 9.25
CA GLN A 78 21.47 4.88 9.28
C GLN A 78 19.95 5.11 9.34
N GLY A 79 19.49 6.04 10.17
CA GLY A 79 18.06 6.34 10.30
C GLY A 79 17.45 6.87 8.99
N ILE A 80 18.17 7.74 8.26
CA ILE A 80 17.73 8.25 6.95
C ILE A 80 17.72 7.15 5.90
N VAL A 81 18.78 6.32 5.84
CA VAL A 81 18.88 5.23 4.85
C VAL A 81 17.76 4.21 5.06
N GLU A 82 17.51 3.78 6.30
CA GLU A 82 16.40 2.87 6.62
C GLU A 82 15.04 3.49 6.29
N ALA A 83 14.81 4.75 6.66
CA ALA A 83 13.54 5.43 6.37
C ALA A 83 13.28 5.53 4.87
N THR A 84 14.32 5.89 4.10
CA THR A 84 14.25 5.95 2.64
C THR A 84 14.00 4.57 2.04
N ALA A 85 14.64 3.53 2.57
CA ALA A 85 14.41 2.14 2.15
C ALA A 85 12.96 1.71 2.40
N PHE A 86 12.38 2.04 3.56
CA PHE A 86 10.97 1.71 3.84
C PHE A 86 10.01 2.45 2.89
N VAL A 87 10.28 3.72 2.58
CA VAL A 87 9.50 4.48 1.60
C VAL A 87 9.63 3.83 0.22
N ALA A 88 10.83 3.47 -0.21
CA ALA A 88 11.07 2.81 -1.51
C ALA A 88 10.37 1.45 -1.61
N VAL A 89 10.38 0.65 -0.54
CA VAL A 89 9.65 -0.63 -0.48
C VAL A 89 8.14 -0.38 -0.56
N GLY A 90 7.64 0.64 0.14
CA GLY A 90 6.22 1.01 0.10
C GLY A 90 5.77 1.42 -1.30
N THR A 91 6.53 2.29 -1.97
CA THR A 91 6.22 2.76 -3.33
C THR A 91 6.30 1.61 -4.34
N ALA A 92 7.35 0.78 -4.27
CA ALA A 92 7.50 -0.37 -5.15
C ALA A 92 6.38 -1.40 -4.98
N SER A 93 5.94 -1.64 -3.74
CA SER A 93 4.85 -2.56 -3.43
C SER A 93 3.51 -2.07 -3.98
N VAL A 94 3.19 -0.78 -3.78
CA VAL A 94 1.97 -0.16 -4.34
C VAL A 94 2.01 -0.18 -5.88
N TYR A 95 3.16 0.12 -6.48
CA TYR A 95 3.33 0.00 -7.92
C TYR A 95 3.10 -1.43 -8.42
N GLY A 96 3.65 -2.43 -7.72
CA GLY A 96 3.45 -3.84 -8.03
C GLY A 96 1.97 -4.26 -7.95
N ILE A 97 1.25 -3.82 -6.91
CA ILE A 97 -0.19 -4.08 -6.77
C ILE A 97 -0.98 -3.47 -7.92
N GLN A 98 -0.71 -2.20 -8.25
CA GLN A 98 -1.40 -1.53 -9.35
C GLN A 98 -1.12 -2.20 -10.71
N MET A 99 0.12 -2.65 -10.93
CA MET A 99 0.50 -3.35 -12.16
C MET A 99 -0.18 -4.72 -12.26
N LEU A 100 -0.18 -5.52 -11.20
CA LEU A 100 -0.85 -6.82 -11.14
C LEU A 100 -2.37 -6.70 -11.30
N ALA A 101 -2.94 -5.64 -10.76
CA ALA A 101 -4.38 -5.46 -10.76
C ALA A 101 -4.91 -4.74 -12.01
N ASN A 102 -4.02 -4.36 -12.94
CA ASN A 102 -4.40 -3.85 -14.25
C ASN A 102 -4.69 -5.02 -15.19
N LYS A 103 -5.91 -5.08 -15.76
CA LYS A 103 -6.42 -6.21 -16.58
C LYS A 103 -5.55 -6.55 -17.81
N ASN A 104 -4.61 -5.67 -18.19
CA ASN A 104 -3.76 -5.83 -19.37
C ASN A 104 -2.36 -6.40 -19.06
N CYS A 105 -2.01 -6.65 -17.79
CA CYS A 105 -0.73 -7.24 -17.45
C CYS A 105 -0.96 -8.69 -16.99
N CYS A 106 -0.48 -9.64 -17.83
CA CYS A 106 -0.34 -11.08 -17.56
C CYS A 106 -1.46 -12.05 -18.01
N ILE A 107 -2.07 -11.86 -19.18
CA ILE A 107 -2.42 -13.00 -20.06
C ILE A 107 -1.91 -12.75 -21.46
N THR A 108 -0.69 -13.22 -21.72
CA THR A 108 -0.36 -13.86 -23.01
C THR A 108 0.62 -15.00 -22.76
N PRO A 109 0.18 -16.24 -22.49
CA PRO A 109 0.86 -17.36 -23.09
C PRO A 109 0.39 -17.41 -24.55
N LYS A 110 1.25 -17.00 -25.49
CA LYS A 110 1.13 -17.48 -26.86
C LYS A 110 1.34 -18.99 -26.82
N LEU A 111 0.31 -19.76 -26.50
CA LEU A 111 0.22 -21.14 -26.95
C LEU A 111 -0.27 -21.08 -28.38
N THR A 112 0.68 -20.94 -29.29
CA THR A 112 0.52 -21.36 -30.68
C THR A 112 -0.09 -22.75 -30.67
N LYS A 113 -1.37 -22.86 -31.07
CA LYS A 113 -1.87 -24.08 -31.70
C LYS A 113 -0.96 -24.30 -32.91
N LYS A 114 -0.16 -25.36 -32.86
CA LYS A 114 0.48 -25.95 -34.02
C LYS A 114 -0.53 -26.95 -34.54
N ASP A 115 -1.20 -26.59 -35.63
CA ASP A 115 -1.85 -27.56 -36.51
C ASP A 115 -0.78 -28.44 -37.18
#